data_AF-A0A1V1NWK2-F1
#
_entry.id   AF-A0A1V1NWK2-F1
#
_cell.length_a   1.000
_cell.length_b   1.000
_cell.length_c   1.000
_cell.angle_alpha   90.00
_cell.angle_beta   90.00
_cell.angle_gamma   90.00
#
_symmetry.space_group_name_H-M   'P 1'
#
loop_
_entity.id
_entity.type
_entity.pdbx_description
1 polymer ?
#
loop_
_entity_poly.entity_id
_entity_poly.type
_entity_poly.pdbx_seq_one_letter_code
_entity_poly.pdbx_strand_id
1 'polypeptide(L)'
;MDIEIPSSFNPLGSGPRAIGMGGAFIGLADDATAASWNPGGLKNVRKPEYSIVLSSCIRHESISSGKYPDFDGDHHIHHQDVNFMGLTFPLQLNQLRMVFL
;
A
#
# COMPACT_ATOMS: atom_id res chain seq x y z
N MET A 1 -7.96 1.41 23.52
CA MET A 1 -8.17 2.02 22.19
C MET A 1 -6.84 2.64 21.84
N ASP A 2 -6.04 1.96 21.04
CA ASP A 2 -4.73 2.46 20.61
C ASP A 2 -4.99 3.53 19.54
N ILE A 3 -4.56 4.76 19.82
CA ILE A 3 -4.66 5.86 18.85
C ILE A 3 -3.46 5.68 17.91
N GLU A 4 -3.71 5.20 16.69
CA GLU A 4 -2.67 5.12 15.66
C GLU A 4 -2.51 6.49 15.01
N ILE A 5 -1.34 7.11 15.23
CA ILE A 5 -0.94 8.31 14.51
C ILE A 5 -0.09 7.83 13.32
N PRO A 6 -0.56 7.94 12.08
CA PRO A 6 0.24 7.50 10.94
C PRO A 6 1.54 8.29 10.88
N SER A 7 2.67 7.60 10.79
CA SER A 7 4.00 8.22 10.74
C SER A 7 4.23 9.11 9.50
N SER A 8 3.35 9.01 8.50
CA SER A 8 3.39 9.82 7.28
C SER A 8 1.99 10.07 6.73
N PHE A 9 1.74 11.30 6.25
CA PHE A 9 0.50 11.70 5.56
C PHE A 9 0.40 11.18 4.12
N ASN A 10 1.34 10.33 3.69
CA ASN A 10 1.32 9.72 2.38
C ASN A 10 0.52 8.42 2.48
N PRO A 11 -0.70 8.33 1.91
CA PRO A 11 -1.34 7.05 1.70
C PRO A 11 -0.49 6.30 0.67
N LEU A 12 0.49 5.54 1.15
CA LEU A 12 1.26 4.65 0.29
C LEU A 12 0.25 3.69 -0.35
N GLY A 13 0.23 3.64 -1.68
CA GLY A 13 -0.57 2.64 -2.37
C GLY A 13 -0.10 1.23 -1.97
N SER A 14 -0.89 0.24 -2.31
CA SER A 14 -0.60 -1.13 -1.94
C SER A 14 0.40 -1.79 -2.86
N GLY A 15 1.06 -2.83 -2.37
CA GLY A 15 1.91 -3.71 -3.18
C GLY A 15 3.40 -3.64 -2.79
N PRO A 16 4.04 -4.79 -2.51
CA PRO A 16 5.46 -4.82 -2.13
C PRO A 16 6.36 -4.35 -3.27
N ARG A 17 5.97 -4.59 -4.52
CA ARG A 17 6.69 -4.10 -5.72
C ARG A 17 6.67 -2.58 -5.79
N ALA A 18 5.51 -1.98 -5.55
CA ALA A 18 5.34 -0.54 -5.62
C ALA A 18 6.13 0.19 -4.52
N ILE A 19 6.08 -0.37 -3.30
CA ILE A 19 6.85 0.13 -2.15
C ILE A 19 8.35 -0.03 -2.39
N GLY A 20 8.80 -1.19 -2.90
CA GLY A 20 10.22 -1.44 -3.20
C GLY A 20 10.81 -0.54 -4.28
N MET A 21 9.96 0.03 -5.15
CA MET A 21 10.35 1.01 -6.16
C MET A 21 10.41 2.46 -5.63
N GLY A 22 10.10 2.71 -4.36
CA GLY A 22 10.25 4.03 -3.73
C GLY A 22 9.45 5.14 -4.41
N GLY A 23 8.30 4.82 -5.01
CA GLY A 23 7.45 5.77 -5.74
C GLY A 23 7.64 5.78 -7.26
N ALA A 24 8.69 5.16 -7.81
CA ALA A 24 8.86 5.04 -9.27
C ALA A 24 7.78 4.18 -9.94
N PHE A 25 7.09 3.34 -9.17
CA PHE A 25 5.98 2.50 -9.66
C PHE A 25 4.81 3.31 -10.21
N ILE A 26 4.61 4.56 -9.80
CA ILE A 26 3.53 5.42 -10.32
C ILE A 26 3.62 5.54 -11.86
N GLY A 27 4.83 5.59 -12.42
CA GLY A 27 5.05 5.67 -13.87
C GLY A 27 5.04 4.31 -14.58
N LEU A 28 5.24 3.21 -13.85
CA LEU A 28 5.34 1.85 -14.39
C LEU A 28 4.16 0.94 -13.97
N ALA A 29 3.12 1.51 -13.35
CA ALA A 29 2.03 0.73 -12.79
C ALA A 29 1.41 -0.20 -13.85
N ASP A 30 1.55 -1.51 -13.64
CA ASP A 30 1.31 -2.56 -14.63
C ASP A 30 0.65 -3.83 -14.04
N ASP A 31 0.24 -3.81 -12.78
CA ASP A 31 -0.47 -4.91 -12.10
C ASP A 31 -1.75 -4.41 -11.39
N ALA A 32 -2.52 -5.30 -10.74
CA ALA A 32 -3.75 -4.93 -10.05
C ALA A 32 -3.57 -3.85 -8.95
N THR A 33 -2.40 -3.76 -8.33
CA THR A 33 -2.12 -2.74 -7.31
C THR A 33 -1.99 -1.33 -7.91
N ALA A 34 -1.87 -1.23 -9.24
CA ALA A 34 -1.93 0.03 -9.99
C ALA A 34 -3.16 0.86 -9.65
N ALA A 35 -4.30 0.25 -9.31
CA ALA A 35 -5.48 1.01 -8.90
C ALA A 35 -5.26 1.93 -7.69
N SER A 36 -4.39 1.53 -6.77
CA SER A 36 -4.06 2.32 -5.58
C SER A 36 -2.97 3.37 -5.83
N TRP A 37 -2.15 3.21 -6.87
CA TRP A 37 -1.03 4.11 -7.20
C TRP A 37 -1.28 5.03 -8.39
N ASN A 38 -1.85 4.49 -9.48
CA ASN A 38 -2.14 5.16 -10.73
C ASN A 38 -3.21 4.37 -11.54
N PRO A 39 -4.51 4.70 -11.44
CA PRO A 39 -5.56 4.01 -12.19
C PRO A 39 -5.39 4.11 -13.71
N GLY A 40 -4.68 5.12 -14.23
CA GLY A 40 -4.34 5.23 -15.65
C GLY A 40 -3.30 4.20 -16.12
N GLY A 41 -2.53 3.62 -15.20
CA GLY A 41 -1.60 2.52 -15.45
C GLY A 41 -2.29 1.17 -15.65
N LEU A 42 -3.53 1.02 -15.17
CA LEU A 42 -4.28 -0.23 -15.27
C LEU A 42 -4.47 -0.70 -16.72
N LYS A 43 -4.46 0.23 -17.70
CA LYS A 43 -4.47 -0.09 -19.14
C LYS A 43 -3.29 -0.95 -19.60
N ASN A 44 -2.19 -0.99 -18.82
CA ASN A 44 -1.00 -1.76 -19.13
C ASN A 44 -1.15 -3.24 -18.78
N VAL A 45 -2.14 -3.59 -17.96
CA VAL A 45 -2.47 -4.98 -17.61
C VAL A 45 -3.01 -5.69 -18.85
N ARG A 46 -2.31 -6.73 -19.31
CA ARG A 46 -2.62 -7.42 -20.58
C ARG A 46 -3.41 -8.72 -20.40
N LYS A 47 -3.46 -9.26 -19.19
CA LYS A 47 -4.10 -10.53 -18.87
C LYS A 47 -4.95 -10.38 -17.61
N PRO A 48 -5.99 -11.21 -17.44
CA PRO A 48 -6.71 -11.28 -16.17
C PRO A 48 -5.74 -11.63 -15.03
N GLU A 49 -5.76 -10.83 -13.97
CA GLU A 49 -4.82 -10.95 -12.85
C GLU A 49 -5.56 -10.73 -11.53
N TYR A 50 -5.13 -11.41 -10.47
CA TYR A 50 -5.60 -11.17 -9.12
C TYR A 50 -4.41 -10.80 -8.23
N SER A 51 -4.62 -9.92 -7.25
CA SER A 51 -3.58 -9.53 -6.30
C SER A 51 -4.13 -9.45 -4.89
N ILE A 52 -3.33 -9.95 -3.94
CA ILE A 52 -3.57 -9.86 -2.50
C ILE A 52 -2.27 -9.38 -1.87
N VAL A 53 -2.35 -8.31 -1.08
CA VAL A 53 -1.21 -7.69 -0.43
C VAL A 53 -1.41 -7.70 1.07
N LEU A 54 -0.42 -8.24 1.78
CA LEU A 54 -0.34 -8.22 3.24
C LEU A 54 0.76 -7.26 3.68
N SER A 55 0.46 -6.48 4.71
CA SER A 55 1.41 -5.56 5.36
C SER A 55 1.66 -6.04 6.77
N SER A 56 2.93 -6.07 7.17
CA SER A 56 3.35 -6.34 8.55
C SER A 56 4.28 -5.23 8.98
N CYS A 57 4.01 -4.62 10.13
CA CYS A 57 4.82 -3.57 10.69
C CYS A 57 5.19 -3.92 12.13
N ILE A 58 6.48 -3.87 12.43
CA ILE A 58 7.01 -4.03 13.78
C ILE A 58 7.59 -2.68 14.18
N ARG A 59 7.06 -2.10 15.25
CA ARG A 59 7.51 -0.82 15.78
C ARG A 59 7.94 -1.00 17.23
N HIS A 60 9.09 -0.43 17.55
CA HIS A 60 9.64 -0.34 18.88
C HIS A 60 9.83 1.16 19.16
N GLU A 61 9.00 1.72 20.02
CA GLU A 61 9.06 3.14 20.35
C GLU A 61 9.46 3.30 21.82
N SER A 62 10.65 3.85 22.03
CA SER A 62 11.13 4.27 23.35
C SER A 62 10.94 5.79 23.45
N ILE A 63 9.91 6.22 24.16
CA ILE A 63 9.58 7.64 24.31
C ILE A 63 10.18 8.14 25.61
N SER A 64 11.34 8.82 25.57
CA SER A 64 11.92 9.44 26.77
C SER A 64 11.68 10.96 26.76
N SER A 65 10.82 11.41 27.67
CA SER A 65 10.41 12.82 27.76
C SER A 65 11.16 13.51 28.89
N GLY A 66 12.24 14.23 28.56
CA GLY A 66 13.13 14.87 29.55
C GLY A 66 12.48 15.95 30.45
N LYS A 67 11.20 16.27 30.24
CA LYS A 67 10.42 17.25 31.02
C LYS A 67 9.32 16.61 31.88
N TYR A 68 8.92 15.37 31.59
CA TYR A 68 7.90 14.61 32.30
C TYR A 68 8.31 13.13 32.37
N PRO A 69 9.09 12.72 33.38
CA PRO A 69 9.63 11.36 33.47
C PRO A 69 8.55 10.28 33.67
N ASP A 70 7.34 10.64 34.13
CA ASP A 70 6.21 9.70 34.26
C ASP A 70 5.62 9.25 32.92
N PHE A 71 6.00 9.91 31.82
CA PHE A 71 5.60 9.55 30.45
C PHE A 71 6.68 8.75 29.71
N ASP A 72 7.76 8.36 30.39
CA ASP A 72 8.79 7.49 29.79
C ASP A 72 8.24 6.07 29.65
N GLY A 73 8.29 5.51 28.43
CA GLY A 73 7.64 4.25 28.12
C GLY A 73 8.21 3.56 26.89
N ASP A 74 8.35 2.24 26.99
CA ASP A 74 8.75 1.35 25.90
C ASP A 74 7.50 0.64 25.37
N HIS A 75 7.16 0.88 24.11
CA HIS A 75 6.00 0.30 23.46
C HIS A 75 6.40 -0.56 22.26
N HIS A 76 6.11 -1.86 22.37
CA HIS A 76 6.21 -2.84 21.30
C HIS A 76 4.86 -2.98 20.60
N ILE A 77 4.75 -2.52 19.35
CA ILE A 77 3.52 -2.62 18.56
C ILE A 77 3.78 -3.52 17.34
N HIS A 78 2.93 -4.53 17.16
CA HIS A 78 2.97 -5.47 16.04
C HIS A 78 1.64 -5.40 15.29
N HIS A 79 1.68 -4.92 14.04
CA HIS A 79 0.50 -4.67 13.22
C HIS A 79 0.57 -5.54 11.95
N GLN A 80 -0.50 -6.27 11.65
CA GLN A 80 -0.59 -7.18 10.50
C GLN A 80 -1.94 -7.03 9.82
N ASP A 81 -1.93 -6.54 8.58
CA ASP A 81 -3.13 -6.08 7.90
C ASP A 81 -3.14 -6.49 6.44
N VAL A 82 -4.35 -6.71 5.93
CA VAL A 82 -4.58 -6.87 4.50
C VAL A 82 -4.65 -5.49 3.88
N ASN A 83 -3.62 -5.14 3.10
CA ASN A 83 -3.48 -3.81 2.53
C ASN A 83 -4.26 -3.67 1.21
N PHE A 84 -4.36 -4.74 0.41
CA PHE A 84 -5.12 -4.71 -0.85
C PHE A 84 -5.58 -6.10 -1.29
N MET A 85 -6.74 -6.13 -1.92
CA MET A 85 -7.23 -7.28 -2.68
C MET A 85 -7.97 -6.75 -3.90
N GLY A 86 -7.65 -7.28 -5.09
CA GLY A 86 -8.25 -6.81 -6.34
C GLY A 86 -8.18 -7.84 -7.47
N LEU A 87 -9.13 -7.74 -8.40
CA LEU A 87 -9.24 -8.59 -9.58
C LEU A 87 -9.27 -7.72 -10.83
N THR A 88 -8.25 -7.82 -11.67
CA THR A 88 -8.17 -7.04 -12.89
C THR A 88 -8.59 -7.88 -14.09
N PHE A 89 -9.56 -7.40 -14.87
CA PHE A 89 -10.03 -8.05 -16.10
C PHE A 89 -9.87 -7.12 -17.31
N PRO A 90 -8.87 -7.37 -18.18
CA PRO A 90 -8.74 -6.62 -19.42
C PRO A 90 -9.70 -7.16 -20.48
N LEU A 91 -10.60 -6.30 -20.95
CA LEU A 91 -11.49 -6.56 -22.07
C LEU A 91 -10.99 -5.78 -23.30
N GLN A 92 -10.71 -6.51 -24.38
CA GLN A 92 -10.28 -5.94 -25.65
C GLN A 92 -11.38 -6.12 -26.70
N LEU A 93 -12.19 -5.08 -26.90
CA LEU A 93 -13.28 -5.04 -27.89
C LEU A 93 -12.82 -4.20 -29.09
N ASN A 94 -12.42 -4.84 -30.19
CA ASN A 94 -11.81 -4.19 -31.37
C ASN A 94 -10.63 -3.25 -31.01
N GLN A 95 -10.85 -1.93 -31.13
CA GLN A 95 -9.88 -0.85 -30.86
C GLN A 95 -9.99 -0.30 -29.42
N LEU A 96 -11.03 -0.68 -28.68
CA LEU A 96 -11.27 -0.24 -27.31
C LEU A 96 -10.65 -1.25 -26.34
N ARG A 97 -9.75 -0.74 -25.51
CA ARG A 97 -9.16 -1.46 -24.38
C ARG A 97 -9.77 -0.91 -23.11
N MET A 98 -10.54 -1.75 -22.43
CA MET A 98 -11.13 -1.45 -21.14
C MET A 98 -10.53 -2.40 -20.11
N VAL A 99 -10.28 -1.89 -18.91
CA VAL A 99 -9.79 -2.72 -17.82
C VAL A 99 -10.69 -2.48 -16.62
N PHE A 100 -11.21 -3.56 -16.07
CA PHE A 100 -12.05 -3.58 -14.87
C PHE A 100 -11.20 -4.01 -13.69
N LEU A 101 -11.45 -3.44 -12.52
CA LEU A 101 -10.80 -3.71 -11.24
C LEU A 101 -11.86 -4.05 -10.18
#